data_AF-A0A7C5JH94-F1
#
_entry.id   AF-A0A7C5JH94-F1
#
_cell.length_a   1.000
_cell.length_b   1.000
_cell.length_c   1.000
_cell.angle_alpha   90.00
_cell.angle_beta   90.00
_cell.angle_gamma   90.00
#
_symmetry.space_group_name_H-M   'P 1'
#
loop_
_entity.id
_entity.type
_entity.pdbx_description
1 polymer ?
#
loop_
_entity_poly.entity_id
_entity_poly.type
_entity_poly.pdbx_seq_one_letter_code
_entity_poly.pdbx_strand_id
1 'polypeptide(L)'
;METSLDFAQTYSDIIGYIGFFGALIGWLYQWKRSYDNKQLELRGLWEDLSVIKEVMGEIEKADTKAKRMPYEVYQAHAELSILFRSVLTRIISKEPKVTLETIYKWRKVGKLGSNWQQKCAMAILLSDELTEKELDEIDEKYSTWEQLNHNSALASYEVEEDENEVELKK
;
A
#
# COMPACT_ATOMS: atom_id res chain seq x y z
N MET A 1 -61.85 -12.50 -32.55
CA MET A 1 -61.04 -13.25 -31.56
C MET A 1 -59.54 -12.98 -31.73
N GLU A 2 -59.09 -12.45 -32.88
CA GLU A 2 -57.68 -12.03 -33.10
C GLU A 2 -57.29 -10.77 -32.32
N THR A 3 -58.18 -9.79 -32.17
CA THR A 3 -57.88 -8.50 -31.53
C THR A 3 -57.54 -8.58 -30.03
N SER A 4 -58.04 -9.57 -29.31
CA SER A 4 -57.73 -9.76 -27.87
C SER A 4 -56.35 -10.40 -27.65
N LEU A 5 -55.87 -11.17 -28.63
CA LEU A 5 -54.61 -11.89 -28.56
C LEU A 5 -53.43 -10.95 -28.87
N ASP A 6 -53.57 -10.12 -29.90
CA ASP A 6 -52.62 -9.03 -30.20
C ASP A 6 -52.52 -8.00 -29.06
N PHE A 7 -53.65 -7.70 -28.42
CA PHE A 7 -53.67 -6.80 -27.26
C PHE A 7 -52.88 -7.42 -26.09
N ALA A 8 -53.18 -8.67 -25.70
CA ALA A 8 -52.46 -9.35 -24.62
C ALA A 8 -50.94 -9.46 -24.88
N GLN A 9 -50.54 -9.70 -26.13
CA GLN A 9 -49.15 -9.80 -26.54
C GLN A 9 -48.43 -8.45 -26.44
N THR A 10 -49.09 -7.36 -26.88
CA THR A 10 -48.55 -5.99 -26.76
C THR A 10 -48.34 -5.57 -25.30
N TYR A 11 -49.27 -5.91 -24.40
CA TYR A 11 -49.10 -5.61 -22.96
C TYR A 11 -48.01 -6.46 -22.32
N SER A 12 -47.89 -7.74 -22.70
CA SER A 12 -46.80 -8.62 -22.25
C SER A 12 -45.43 -8.06 -22.65
N ASP A 13 -45.29 -7.57 -23.88
CA ASP A 13 -44.06 -6.96 -24.37
C ASP A 13 -43.72 -5.66 -23.61
N ILE A 14 -44.71 -4.80 -23.38
CA ILE A 14 -44.52 -3.56 -22.58
C ILE A 14 -44.05 -3.88 -21.17
N ILE A 15 -44.68 -4.86 -20.50
CA ILE A 15 -44.27 -5.30 -19.16
C ILE A 15 -42.86 -5.89 -19.19
N GLY A 16 -42.54 -6.68 -20.23
CA GLY A 16 -41.21 -7.23 -20.46
C GLY A 16 -40.14 -6.14 -20.61
N TYR A 17 -40.41 -5.09 -21.39
CA TYR A 17 -39.52 -3.95 -21.55
C TYR A 17 -39.33 -3.20 -20.24
N ILE A 18 -40.41 -2.93 -19.49
CA ILE A 18 -40.32 -2.26 -18.18
C ILE A 18 -39.47 -3.09 -17.20
N GLY A 19 -39.67 -4.41 -17.17
CA GLY A 19 -38.86 -5.32 -16.36
C GLY A 19 -37.38 -5.31 -16.76
N PHE A 20 -37.09 -5.33 -18.06
CA PHE A 20 -35.73 -5.27 -18.59
C PHE A 20 -35.04 -3.93 -18.26
N PHE A 21 -35.70 -2.80 -18.49
CA PHE A 21 -35.14 -1.48 -18.16
C PHE A 21 -34.95 -1.30 -16.66
N GLY A 22 -35.89 -1.80 -15.84
CA GLY A 22 -35.73 -1.82 -14.38
C GLY A 22 -34.51 -2.62 -13.93
N ALA A 23 -34.30 -3.81 -14.50
CA ALA A 23 -33.13 -4.63 -14.23
C ALA A 23 -31.82 -3.97 -14.71
N LEU A 24 -31.84 -3.34 -15.89
CA LEU A 24 -30.69 -2.64 -16.46
C LEU A 24 -30.28 -1.44 -15.58
N ILE A 25 -31.24 -0.63 -15.15
CA ILE A 25 -31.00 0.50 -14.24
C ILE A 25 -30.46 0.00 -12.89
N GLY A 26 -31.04 -1.08 -12.35
CA GLY A 26 -30.57 -1.72 -11.12
C GLY A 26 -29.13 -2.21 -11.22
N TRP A 27 -28.79 -2.85 -12.34
CA TRP A 27 -27.43 -3.32 -12.62
C TRP A 27 -26.44 -2.15 -12.75
N LEU A 28 -26.78 -1.10 -13.50
CA LEU A 28 -25.95 0.11 -13.63
C LEU A 28 -25.74 0.80 -12.27
N TYR A 29 -26.77 0.85 -11.44
CA TYR A 29 -26.67 1.42 -10.09
C TYR A 29 -25.73 0.60 -9.18
N GLN A 30 -25.87 -0.73 -9.18
CA GLN A 30 -24.97 -1.63 -8.44
C GLN A 30 -23.52 -1.51 -8.93
N TRP A 31 -23.32 -1.41 -10.25
CA TRP A 31 -22.00 -1.24 -10.83
C TRP A 31 -21.35 0.10 -10.42
N LYS A 32 -22.10 1.20 -10.51
CA LYS A 32 -21.65 2.52 -10.04
C LYS A 32 -21.32 2.50 -8.55
N ARG A 33 -22.19 1.96 -7.72
CA ARG A 33 -21.96 1.87 -6.26
C ARG A 33 -20.73 1.04 -5.92
N SER A 34 -20.50 -0.07 -6.62
CA SER A 34 -19.29 -0.88 -6.46
C SER A 34 -18.03 -0.09 -6.83
N TYR A 35 -18.09 0.70 -7.91
CA TYR A 35 -16.99 1.58 -8.31
C TYR A 35 -16.73 2.69 -7.26
N ASP A 36 -17.76 3.37 -6.80
CA ASP A 36 -17.65 4.44 -5.80
C ASP A 36 -17.08 3.90 -4.46
N ASN A 37 -17.53 2.72 -4.03
CA ASN A 37 -16.99 2.06 -2.84
C ASN A 37 -15.49 1.72 -2.99
N LYS A 38 -15.07 1.23 -4.16
CA LYS A 38 -13.64 0.96 -4.43
C LYS A 38 -12.81 2.25 -4.36
N GLN A 39 -13.32 3.36 -4.88
CA GLN A 39 -12.64 4.66 -4.82
C GLN A 39 -12.54 5.18 -3.39
N LEU A 40 -13.59 5.03 -2.58
CA LEU A 40 -13.56 5.40 -1.16
C LEU A 40 -12.55 4.57 -0.38
N GLU A 41 -12.52 3.25 -0.59
CA GLU A 41 -11.55 2.37 0.06
C GLU A 41 -10.12 2.70 -0.36
N LEU A 42 -9.90 2.96 -1.66
CA LEU A 42 -8.59 3.34 -2.18
C LEU A 42 -8.11 4.66 -1.57
N ARG A 43 -9.01 5.63 -1.43
CA ARG A 43 -8.70 6.90 -0.75
C ARG A 43 -8.31 6.67 0.70
N GLY A 44 -9.05 5.85 1.44
CA GLY A 44 -8.70 5.49 2.82
C GLY A 44 -7.31 4.86 2.91
N LEU A 45 -6.97 3.94 2.01
CA LEU A 45 -5.63 3.35 1.98
C LEU A 45 -4.52 4.38 1.70
N TRP A 46 -4.76 5.38 0.84
CA TRP A 46 -3.81 6.46 0.60
C TRP A 46 -3.66 7.41 1.80
N GLU A 47 -4.74 7.62 2.56
CA GLU A 47 -4.72 8.37 3.82
C GLU A 47 -3.91 7.60 4.88
N ASP A 48 -4.16 6.31 5.07
CA ASP A 48 -3.38 5.43 5.96
C ASP A 48 -1.89 5.42 5.60
N LEU A 49 -1.57 5.29 4.30
CA LEU A 49 -0.19 5.33 3.82
C LEU A 49 0.47 6.69 4.14
N SER A 50 -0.28 7.78 4.06
CA SER A 50 0.24 9.12 4.37
C SER A 50 0.56 9.26 5.86
N VAL A 51 -0.29 8.74 6.74
CA VAL A 51 -0.03 8.70 8.20
C VAL A 51 1.22 7.88 8.51
N ILE A 52 1.35 6.69 7.93
CA ILE A 52 2.54 5.84 8.15
C ILE A 52 3.82 6.57 7.72
N LYS A 53 3.79 7.24 6.56
CA LYS A 53 4.94 8.04 6.08
C LYS A 53 5.31 9.17 7.03
N GLU A 54 4.31 9.85 7.59
CA GLU A 54 4.52 10.96 8.51
C GLU A 54 5.19 10.47 9.80
N VAL A 55 4.68 9.38 10.40
CA VAL A 55 5.26 8.77 11.60
C VAL A 55 6.68 8.28 11.34
N MET A 56 6.92 7.60 10.21
CA MET A 56 8.29 7.19 9.83
C MET A 56 9.23 8.40 9.69
N GLY A 57 8.76 9.49 9.06
CA GLY A 57 9.54 10.71 8.91
C GLY A 57 9.79 11.45 10.22
N GLU A 58 8.89 11.36 11.20
CA GLU A 58 9.12 11.88 12.55
C GLU A 58 10.20 11.09 13.29
N ILE A 59 10.17 9.76 13.17
CA ILE A 59 11.20 8.88 13.74
C ILE A 59 12.57 9.18 13.11
N GLU A 60 12.66 9.29 11.79
CA GLU A 60 13.90 9.62 11.08
C GLU A 60 14.46 11.00 11.49
N LYS A 61 13.58 12.01 11.69
CA LYS A 61 14.00 13.34 12.17
C LYS A 61 14.46 13.32 13.62
N ALA A 62 13.86 12.47 14.46
CA ALA A 62 14.31 12.26 15.83
C ALA A 62 15.69 11.57 15.86
N ASP A 63 15.92 10.62 14.95
CA ASP A 63 17.21 9.94 14.75
C ASP A 63 18.33 10.94 14.43
N THR A 64 18.08 11.86 13.48
CA THR A 64 19.13 12.80 13.05
C THR A 64 19.60 13.74 14.17
N LYS A 65 18.81 13.86 15.25
CA LYS A 65 19.11 14.67 16.43
C LYS A 65 19.72 13.86 17.58
N ALA A 66 19.55 12.54 17.60
CA ALA A 66 20.04 11.65 18.65
C ALA A 66 21.25 10.85 18.15
N LYS A 67 22.39 10.90 18.84
CA LYS A 67 23.60 10.15 18.44
C LYS A 67 23.41 8.62 18.42
N ARG A 68 22.41 8.09 19.13
CA ARG A 68 22.00 6.68 19.13
C ARG A 68 20.50 6.60 19.38
N MET A 69 19.81 5.81 18.55
CA MET A 69 18.39 5.52 18.71
C MET A 69 18.21 4.31 19.65
N PRO A 70 17.27 4.33 20.61
CA PRO A 70 16.91 3.15 21.38
C PRO A 70 16.42 2.01 20.48
N TYR A 71 16.73 0.77 20.85
CA TYR A 71 16.40 -0.43 20.06
C TYR A 71 14.90 -0.52 19.75
N GLU A 72 14.05 -0.13 20.70
CA GLU A 72 12.60 -0.17 20.60
C GLU A 72 12.08 0.76 19.49
N VAL A 73 12.73 1.90 19.28
CA VAL A 73 12.34 2.87 18.25
C VAL A 73 12.76 2.36 16.86
N TYR A 74 13.92 1.70 16.78
CA TYR A 74 14.35 1.01 15.56
C TYR A 74 13.40 -0.13 15.18
N GLN A 75 12.98 -0.93 16.17
CA GLN A 75 11.98 -1.98 15.96
C GLN A 75 10.63 -1.40 15.51
N ALA A 76 10.16 -0.32 16.13
CA ALA A 76 8.93 0.35 15.71
C ALA A 76 9.02 0.85 14.26
N HIS A 77 10.17 1.40 13.85
CA HIS A 77 10.40 1.80 12.46
C HIS A 77 10.37 0.60 11.48
N ALA A 78 10.90 -0.55 11.89
CA ALA A 78 10.83 -1.79 11.13
C ALA A 78 9.38 -2.26 10.91
N GLU A 79 8.59 -2.28 11.98
CA GLU A 79 7.17 -2.67 11.94
C GLU A 79 6.35 -1.71 11.07
N LEU A 80 6.61 -0.39 11.16
CA LEU A 80 6.00 0.62 10.29
C LEU A 80 6.38 0.41 8.82
N SER A 81 7.61 -0.01 8.54
CA SER A 81 8.06 -0.32 7.17
C SER A 81 7.32 -1.53 6.58
N ILE A 82 7.03 -2.54 7.41
CA ILE A 82 6.21 -3.70 7.02
C ILE A 82 4.76 -3.26 6.75
N LEU A 83 4.19 -2.47 7.66
CA LEU A 83 2.83 -1.93 7.51
C LEU A 83 2.70 -1.09 6.24
N PHE A 84 3.69 -0.23 5.96
CA PHE A 84 3.78 0.56 4.74
C PHE A 84 3.70 -0.33 3.49
N ARG A 85 4.52 -1.40 3.42
CA ARG A 85 4.51 -2.33 2.29
C ARG A 85 3.18 -3.05 2.13
N SER A 86 2.55 -3.46 3.25
CA SER A 86 1.24 -4.11 3.23
C SER A 86 0.16 -3.19 2.66
N VAL A 87 0.08 -1.95 3.14
CA VAL A 87 -0.87 -0.94 2.63
C VAL A 87 -0.59 -0.63 1.16
N LEU A 88 0.67 -0.45 0.78
CA LEU A 88 1.08 -0.19 -0.60
C LEU A 88 0.70 -1.34 -1.55
N THR A 89 0.86 -2.59 -1.10
CA THR A 89 0.42 -3.78 -1.85
C THR A 89 -1.10 -3.77 -2.06
N ARG A 90 -1.87 -3.42 -1.03
CA ARG A 90 -3.33 -3.30 -1.14
C ARG A 90 -3.74 -2.19 -2.11
N ILE A 91 -3.05 -1.06 -2.09
CA ILE A 91 -3.24 0.03 -3.07
C ILE A 91 -2.99 -0.46 -4.49
N ILE A 92 -1.83 -1.09 -4.74
CA ILE A 92 -1.45 -1.60 -6.07
C ILE A 92 -2.47 -2.63 -6.57
N SER A 93 -2.95 -3.52 -5.70
CA SER A 93 -3.94 -4.54 -6.06
C SER A 93 -5.33 -3.98 -6.39
N LYS A 94 -5.67 -2.79 -5.88
CA LYS A 94 -6.98 -2.16 -6.05
C LYS A 94 -6.99 -1.08 -7.13
N GLU A 95 -5.85 -0.48 -7.43
CA GLU A 95 -5.76 0.45 -8.55
C GLU A 95 -5.87 -0.30 -9.89
N PRO A 96 -6.70 0.18 -10.83
CA PRO A 96 -6.78 -0.42 -12.14
C PRO A 96 -5.51 -0.10 -12.95
N LYS A 97 -4.78 -1.15 -13.36
CA LYS A 97 -3.63 -1.07 -14.28
C LYS A 97 -2.48 -0.17 -13.77
N VAL A 98 -1.88 -0.55 -12.65
CA VAL A 98 -0.62 0.05 -12.20
C VAL A 98 0.50 -0.37 -13.15
N THR A 99 1.27 0.59 -13.64
CA THR A 99 2.49 0.40 -14.47
C THR A 99 3.66 1.13 -13.82
N LEU A 100 4.89 0.96 -14.33
CA LEU A 100 6.02 1.75 -13.86
C LEU A 100 5.77 3.26 -14.02
N GLU A 101 5.16 3.69 -15.13
CA GLU A 101 4.81 5.10 -15.36
C GLU A 101 3.87 5.63 -14.25
N THR A 102 2.90 4.82 -13.81
CA THR A 102 2.02 5.16 -12.69
C THR A 102 2.80 5.36 -11.39
N ILE A 103 3.77 4.50 -11.09
CA ILE A 103 4.63 4.63 -9.90
C ILE A 103 5.50 5.89 -10.00
N TYR A 104 6.09 6.19 -11.16
CA TYR A 104 6.82 7.44 -11.36
C TYR A 104 5.92 8.67 -11.19
N LYS A 105 4.66 8.61 -11.65
CA LYS A 105 3.67 9.66 -11.41
C LYS A 105 3.37 9.81 -9.92
N TRP A 106 3.15 8.72 -9.18
CA TRP A 106 2.96 8.77 -7.72
C TRP A 106 4.13 9.43 -6.99
N ARG A 107 5.37 9.16 -7.42
CA ARG A 107 6.56 9.86 -6.90
C ARG A 107 6.51 11.36 -7.17
N LYS A 108 6.21 11.76 -8.42
CA LYS A 108 6.14 13.17 -8.82
C LYS A 108 5.06 13.95 -8.06
N VAL A 109 3.91 13.33 -7.77
CA VAL A 109 2.82 13.98 -7.03
C VAL A 109 2.94 13.86 -5.51
N GLY A 110 4.05 13.31 -4.99
CA GLY A 110 4.30 13.22 -3.55
C GLY A 110 3.57 12.10 -2.80
N LYS A 111 2.79 11.27 -3.51
CA LYS A 111 2.19 10.05 -2.94
C LYS A 111 3.26 9.12 -2.37
N LEU A 112 4.41 9.02 -3.05
CA LEU A 112 5.63 8.37 -2.54
C LEU A 112 6.67 9.43 -2.15
N GLY A 113 7.03 9.46 -0.87
CA GLY A 113 7.87 10.46 -0.20
C GLY A 113 9.38 10.22 -0.32
N SER A 114 9.84 8.99 -0.57
CA SER A 114 11.27 8.70 -0.75
C SER A 114 11.58 7.74 -1.91
N ASN A 115 12.86 7.68 -2.30
CA ASN A 115 13.33 6.73 -3.32
C ASN A 115 13.14 5.28 -2.86
N TRP A 116 13.27 5.03 -1.55
CA TRP A 116 12.98 3.75 -0.92
C TRP A 116 11.53 3.32 -1.17
N GLN A 117 10.57 4.23 -0.94
CA GLN A 117 9.14 3.96 -1.15
C GLN A 117 8.82 3.67 -2.61
N GLN A 118 9.47 4.38 -3.54
CA GLN A 118 9.35 4.14 -4.97
C GLN A 118 9.88 2.76 -5.37
N LYS A 119 11.08 2.38 -4.89
CA LYS A 119 11.65 1.05 -5.14
C LYS A 119 10.80 -0.07 -4.55
N CYS A 120 10.19 0.14 -3.38
CA CYS A 120 9.22 -0.81 -2.81
C CYS A 120 7.98 -0.97 -3.69
N ALA A 121 7.42 0.13 -4.21
CA ALA A 121 6.27 0.06 -5.13
C ALA A 121 6.62 -0.72 -6.41
N MET A 122 7.82 -0.48 -6.95
CA MET A 122 8.35 -1.19 -8.11
C MET A 122 8.50 -2.68 -7.82
N ALA A 123 9.10 -3.05 -6.69
CA ALA A 123 9.26 -4.44 -6.25
C ALA A 123 7.93 -5.19 -6.16
N ILE A 124 6.93 -4.57 -5.52
CA ILE A 124 5.60 -5.17 -5.32
C ILE A 124 4.88 -5.38 -6.64
N LEU A 125 5.10 -4.51 -7.63
CA LEU A 125 4.47 -4.64 -8.93
C LEU A 125 4.91 -5.94 -9.64
N LEU A 126 6.08 -6.51 -9.31
CA LEU A 126 6.70 -7.67 -9.98
C LEU A 126 6.49 -7.58 -11.50
N SER A 127 6.73 -6.40 -12.06
CA SER A 127 6.48 -6.11 -13.47
C SER A 127 7.65 -6.63 -14.30
N ASP A 128 7.34 -7.31 -15.41
CA ASP A 128 8.29 -7.64 -16.48
C ASP A 128 9.01 -6.41 -17.08
N GLU A 129 8.60 -5.19 -16.70
CA GLU A 129 9.22 -3.92 -17.07
C GLU A 129 10.47 -3.57 -16.25
N LEU A 130 10.79 -4.29 -15.16
CA LEU A 130 11.96 -4.03 -14.33
C LEU A 130 13.24 -4.57 -14.95
N THR A 131 14.31 -3.78 -14.93
CA THR A 131 15.62 -4.27 -15.35
C THR A 131 16.23 -5.21 -14.30
N GLU A 132 17.03 -6.19 -14.74
CA GLU A 132 17.71 -7.17 -13.86
C GLU A 132 18.50 -6.49 -12.74
N LYS A 133 19.15 -5.35 -13.04
CA LYS A 133 19.85 -4.52 -12.05
C LYS A 133 18.92 -3.91 -10.99
N GLU A 134 17.70 -3.52 -11.35
CA GLU A 134 16.71 -2.98 -10.41
C GLU A 134 16.14 -4.08 -9.52
N LEU A 135 15.98 -5.29 -10.06
CA LEU A 135 15.59 -6.48 -9.29
C LEU A 135 16.68 -6.86 -8.28
N ASP A 136 17.95 -6.89 -8.68
CA ASP A 136 19.08 -7.19 -7.79
C ASP A 136 19.22 -6.15 -6.66
N GLU A 137 19.11 -4.85 -6.98
CA GLU A 137 19.14 -3.77 -5.97
C GLU A 137 17.96 -3.84 -4.98
N ILE A 138 16.82 -4.41 -5.41
CA ILE A 138 15.64 -4.60 -4.58
C ILE A 138 15.81 -5.84 -3.69
N ASP A 139 16.29 -6.95 -4.26
CA ASP A 139 16.42 -8.22 -3.56
C ASP A 139 17.52 -8.16 -2.49
N GLU A 140 18.66 -7.51 -2.78
CA GLU A 140 19.79 -7.42 -1.85
C GLU A 140 19.48 -6.53 -0.61
N LYS A 141 18.65 -5.49 -0.79
CA LYS A 141 18.41 -4.47 0.25
C LYS A 141 17.07 -4.60 0.97
N TYR A 142 16.10 -5.28 0.37
CA TYR A 142 14.71 -5.25 0.83
C TYR A 142 14.06 -6.63 1.02
N SER A 143 14.65 -7.74 0.55
CA SER A 143 14.23 -9.12 0.89
C SER A 143 14.63 -9.52 2.32
N THR A 144 15.73 -8.96 2.83
CA THR A 144 16.36 -9.33 4.10
C THR A 144 15.52 -9.05 5.35
N TRP A 145 14.39 -8.36 5.22
CA TRP A 145 13.53 -8.02 6.36
C TRP A 145 12.45 -9.08 6.66
N GLU A 146 12.20 -10.02 5.73
CA GLU A 146 11.51 -11.28 6.06
C GLU A 146 12.34 -12.14 7.04
N GLN A 147 13.64 -11.84 7.18
CA GLN A 147 14.55 -12.47 8.15
C GLN A 147 14.78 -11.66 9.43
N LEU A 148 13.90 -10.71 9.79
CA LEU A 148 13.76 -10.32 11.20
C LEU A 148 13.11 -11.46 11.99
N ASN A 149 13.79 -12.62 12.00
CA ASN A 149 13.71 -13.55 13.10
C ASN A 149 14.04 -12.78 14.37
N HIS A 150 13.27 -13.01 15.42
CA HIS A 150 13.41 -12.47 16.77
C HIS A 150 14.79 -12.72 17.45
N ASN A 151 15.81 -13.14 16.71
CA ASN A 151 17.17 -13.45 17.14
C ASN A 151 18.23 -12.74 16.27
N SER A 152 17.99 -11.50 15.84
CA SER A 152 18.98 -10.71 15.09
C SER A 152 20.23 -10.44 15.95
N ALA A 153 21.41 -10.82 15.44
CA ALA A 153 22.73 -10.67 16.08
C ALA A 153 23.15 -9.21 16.38
N LEU A 154 22.35 -8.23 15.99
CA LEU A 154 22.52 -6.82 16.40
C LEU A 154 22.03 -6.55 17.82
N ALA A 155 21.28 -7.47 18.44
CA ALA A 155 20.91 -7.42 19.87
C ALA A 155 22.03 -7.92 20.80
N SER A 156 23.10 -8.51 20.26
CA SER A 156 24.20 -9.10 21.03
C SER A 156 25.53 -8.35 20.90
N TYR A 157 25.52 -7.06 20.54
CA TYR A 157 26.70 -6.24 20.81
C TYR A 157 26.77 -6.02 22.31
N GLU A 158 27.60 -6.83 22.97
CA GLU A 158 28.08 -6.57 24.32
C GLU A 158 28.53 -5.11 24.40
N VAL A 159 27.97 -4.40 25.37
CA VAL A 159 28.42 -3.08 25.75
C VAL A 159 29.89 -3.25 26.18
N GLU A 160 30.83 -2.91 25.31
CA GLU A 160 32.17 -2.54 25.79
C GLU A 160 31.95 -1.30 26.67
N GLU A 161 31.92 -1.53 27.98
CA GLU A 161 32.02 -0.47 28.96
C GLU A 161 33.29 0.32 28.63
N ASP A 162 33.10 1.59 28.29
CA ASP A 162 34.16 2.56 28.14
C ASP A 162 34.91 2.61 29.50
N GLU A 163 36.07 1.96 29.58
CA GLU A 163 36.91 1.85 30.79
C GLU A 163 37.40 3.22 31.35
N ASN A 164 36.92 4.34 30.82
CA ASN A 164 37.33 5.68 31.22
C ASN A 164 36.49 6.34 32.32
N GLU A 165 35.46 5.69 32.88
CA GLU A 165 34.65 6.28 33.97
C GLU A 165 34.96 5.77 35.39
N VAL A 166 35.96 4.90 35.59
CA VAL A 166 36.29 4.35 36.93
C VAL A 166 37.33 5.16 37.71
N GLU A 167 38.03 6.13 37.10
CA GLU A 167 39.05 6.92 37.81
C GLU A 167 38.57 8.19 38.55
N LEU A 168 37.27 8.52 38.54
CA LEU A 168 36.75 9.70 39.26
C LEU A 168 36.06 9.40 40.60
N LYS A 169 36.22 8.18 41.13
CA LYS A 169 35.81 7.86 42.51
C LYS A 169 36.85 6.97 43.21
N LYS A 170 38.04 7.51 43.46
CA LYS A 170 38.89 7.10 44.58
C LYS A 170 39.41 8.31 45.34
#